data_AF-A0A7C7P4W7-F1
#
_entry.id   AF-A0A7C7P4W7-F1
#
_cell.length_a   1.000
_cell.length_b   1.000
_cell.length_c   1.000
_cell.angle_alpha   90.00
_cell.angle_beta   90.00
_cell.angle_gamma   90.00
#
_symmetry.space_group_name_H-M   'P 1'
#
loop_
_entity.id
_entity.type
_entity.pdbx_description
1 polymer ?
#
loop_
_entity_poly.entity_id
_entity_poly.type
_entity_poly.pdbx_seq_one_letter_code
_entity_poly.pdbx_strand_id
1 'polypeptide(L)'
;MIKRIVLLFYSINILFAVNAMPGLITVQQPDGTLIECFIHGDEWASWHETPEGWSITKNENGIWMYAEDIAGRFLIPGNIMVGQQPPAYIEKHLKPIAEYRPIHESNVDLNYSRTDTFKIAVIFFQFPDQSATYPLSDIDAVFNQEGYGHPGQPNSGSFREFH
;
A
#
# COMPACT_ATOMS: atom_id res chain seq x y z
N MET A 1 -42.81 -28.63 23.72
CA MET A 1 -42.32 -28.18 22.40
C MET A 1 -41.23 -27.14 22.59
N ILE A 2 -39.96 -27.55 22.53
CA ILE A 2 -38.80 -26.68 22.72
C ILE A 2 -38.50 -25.98 21.38
N LYS A 3 -38.69 -24.66 21.34
CA LYS A 3 -38.34 -23.82 20.18
C LYS A 3 -36.81 -23.78 20.07
N ARG A 4 -36.25 -24.38 19.02
CA ARG A 4 -34.83 -24.30 18.67
C ARG A 4 -34.52 -22.87 18.25
N ILE A 5 -33.77 -22.14 19.08
CA ILE A 5 -33.12 -20.88 18.69
C ILE A 5 -31.84 -21.28 17.94
N VAL A 6 -31.83 -21.08 16.62
CA VAL A 6 -30.63 -21.22 15.79
C VAL A 6 -29.89 -19.89 15.85
N LEU A 7 -28.75 -19.87 16.54
CA LEU A 7 -27.86 -18.71 16.58
C LEU A 7 -26.99 -18.73 15.31
N LEU A 8 -27.24 -17.80 14.40
CA LEU A 8 -26.43 -17.60 13.20
C LEU A 8 -25.24 -16.68 13.58
N PHE A 9 -24.08 -17.25 13.92
CA PHE A 9 -22.84 -16.48 14.01
C PHE A 9 -22.34 -16.20 12.60
N TYR A 10 -22.69 -15.02 12.08
CA TYR A 10 -22.13 -14.49 10.85
C TYR A 10 -20.66 -14.15 11.13
N SER A 11 -19.74 -14.79 10.40
CA SER A 11 -18.31 -14.54 10.46
C SER A 11 -18.01 -13.11 10.00
N ILE A 12 -17.74 -12.23 10.95
CA ILE A 12 -17.20 -10.90 10.67
C ILE A 12 -15.72 -11.11 10.31
N ASN A 13 -15.42 -11.13 9.01
CA ASN A 13 -14.05 -11.02 8.54
C ASN A 13 -13.67 -9.53 8.60
N ILE A 14 -12.85 -9.17 9.59
CA ILE A 14 -12.23 -7.85 9.65
C ILE A 14 -11.08 -7.87 8.63
N LEU A 15 -11.26 -7.18 7.51
CA LEU A 15 -10.20 -6.93 6.54
C LEU A 15 -9.31 -5.81 7.10
N PHE A 16 -8.06 -6.16 7.42
CA PHE A 16 -7.03 -5.18 7.71
C PHE A 16 -6.32 -4.82 6.41
N ALA A 17 -6.04 -3.54 6.19
CA ALA A 17 -5.07 -3.14 5.18
C ALA A 17 -3.71 -3.75 5.58
N VAL A 18 -3.24 -4.73 4.81
CA VAL A 18 -1.93 -5.36 5.02
C VAL A 18 -0.92 -4.60 4.19
N ASN A 19 0.30 -4.44 4.73
CA ASN A 19 1.38 -3.81 4.00
C ASN A 19 1.64 -4.57 2.68
N ALA A 20 1.82 -3.84 1.57
CA ALA A 20 1.99 -4.43 0.25
C ALA A 20 3.20 -5.38 0.15
N MET A 21 4.21 -5.19 1.00
CA MET A 21 5.33 -6.10 1.19
C MET A 21 5.70 -6.19 2.69
N PRO A 22 5.16 -7.15 3.44
CA PRO A 22 5.45 -7.30 4.87
C PRO A 22 6.83 -7.93 5.13
N GLY A 23 7.52 -8.40 4.09
CA GLY A 23 8.84 -9.02 4.19
C GLY A 23 9.97 -8.01 4.29
N LEU A 24 11.17 -8.53 4.56
CA LEU A 24 12.39 -7.75 4.55
C LEU A 24 12.70 -7.29 3.12
N ILE A 25 13.04 -6.02 2.97
CA ILE A 25 13.53 -5.44 1.72
C ILE A 25 14.96 -4.93 1.91
N THR A 26 15.65 -4.73 0.81
CA THR A 26 16.99 -4.15 0.80
C THR A 26 16.95 -2.77 0.18
N VAL A 27 17.40 -1.76 0.92
CA VAL A 27 17.62 -0.39 0.44
C VAL A 27 19.10 -0.10 0.38
N GLN A 28 19.50 0.85 -0.44
CA GLN A 28 20.92 1.17 -0.67
C GLN A 28 21.25 2.58 -0.16
N GLN A 29 22.40 2.71 0.48
CA GLN A 29 23.06 3.98 0.73
C GLN A 29 23.63 4.59 -0.57
N PRO A 30 23.89 5.89 -0.64
CA PRO A 30 24.50 6.51 -1.82
C PRO A 30 25.87 5.92 -2.22
N ASP A 31 26.60 5.33 -1.28
CA ASP A 31 27.89 4.67 -1.52
C ASP A 31 27.77 3.21 -2.00
N GLY A 32 26.56 2.69 -2.10
CA GLY A 32 26.28 1.32 -2.51
C GLY A 32 26.05 0.33 -1.37
N THR A 33 26.29 0.72 -0.11
CA THR A 33 26.09 -0.13 1.06
C THR A 33 24.62 -0.53 1.19
N LEU A 34 24.36 -1.81 1.44
CA LEU A 34 23.01 -2.36 1.56
C LEU A 34 22.53 -2.29 3.02
N ILE A 35 21.25 -1.94 3.19
CA ILE A 35 20.55 -1.91 4.47
C ILE A 35 19.31 -2.78 4.32
N GLU A 36 19.12 -3.70 5.26
CA GLU A 36 17.91 -4.47 5.37
C GLU A 36 16.89 -3.73 6.25
N CYS A 37 15.65 -3.64 5.79
CA CYS A 37 14.58 -3.01 6.55
C CYS A 37 13.19 -3.53 6.14
N PHE A 38 12.21 -3.31 7.01
CA PHE A 38 10.80 -3.46 6.71
C PHE A 38 10.21 -2.13 6.26
N ILE A 39 9.20 -2.18 5.40
CA ILE A 39 8.29 -1.05 5.15
C ILE A 39 7.07 -1.24 6.03
N HIS A 40 6.71 -0.20 6.77
CA HIS A 40 5.52 -0.17 7.60
C HIS A 40 4.57 0.95 7.16
N GLY A 41 3.32 0.84 7.61
CA GLY A 41 2.30 1.86 7.40
C GLY A 41 1.38 1.60 6.21
N ASP A 42 0.69 2.65 5.80
CA ASP A 42 -0.39 2.69 4.80
C ASP A 42 -0.39 4.04 4.04
N GLU A 43 -1.48 4.37 3.34
CA GLU A 43 -1.64 5.61 2.59
C GLU A 43 -1.56 6.88 3.46
N TRP A 44 -1.78 6.75 4.77
CA TRP A 44 -1.86 7.86 5.73
C TRP A 44 -0.51 8.18 6.38
N ALA A 45 0.33 7.17 6.59
CA ALA A 45 1.74 7.32 6.94
C ALA A 45 2.51 6.04 6.68
N SER A 46 3.76 6.16 6.21
CA SER A 46 4.67 5.04 6.00
C SER A 46 6.09 5.36 6.46
N TRP A 47 6.82 4.34 6.88
CA TRP A 47 8.21 4.47 7.34
C TRP A 47 8.97 3.17 7.12
N HIS A 48 10.30 3.24 7.31
CA HIS A 48 11.19 2.10 7.23
C HIS A 48 11.76 1.80 8.61
N GLU A 49 11.94 0.52 8.91
CA GLU A 49 12.49 0.07 10.20
C GLU A 49 13.45 -1.10 10.01
N THR A 50 14.62 -1.06 10.65
CA THR A 50 15.58 -2.17 10.58
C THR A 50 15.08 -3.38 11.39
N PRO A 51 15.60 -4.60 11.16
CA PRO A 51 15.24 -5.78 11.96
C PRO A 51 15.41 -5.61 13.47
N GLU A 52 16.31 -4.73 13.89
CA GLU A 52 16.56 -4.43 15.30
C GLU A 52 15.56 -3.42 15.90
N GLY A 53 14.62 -2.89 15.11
CA GLY A 53 13.58 -1.95 15.55
C GLY A 53 13.96 -0.48 15.41
N TRP A 54 15.03 -0.15 14.68
CA TRP A 54 15.41 1.24 14.46
C TRP A 54 14.65 1.84 13.30
N SER A 55 13.89 2.90 13.55
CA SER A 55 13.21 3.62 12.48
C SER A 55 14.23 4.47 11.72
N ILE A 56 14.17 4.42 10.39
CA ILE A 56 15.17 5.05 9.51
C ILE A 56 14.49 5.91 8.46
N THR A 57 15.17 7.00 8.07
CA THR A 57 14.68 7.91 7.04
C THR A 57 15.86 8.58 6.33
N LYS A 58 15.62 9.11 5.13
CA LYS A 58 16.67 9.78 4.36
C LYS A 58 16.81 11.24 4.78
N ASN A 59 18.05 11.73 4.84
CA ASN A 59 18.31 13.17 4.88
C ASN A 59 18.20 13.82 3.48
N GLU A 60 18.44 15.13 3.40
CA GLU A 60 18.36 15.91 2.16
C GLU A 60 19.33 15.42 1.06
N ASN A 61 20.42 14.76 1.45
CA ASN A 61 21.40 14.18 0.53
C ASN A 61 21.06 12.73 0.12
N GLY A 62 19.90 12.21 0.54
CA GLY A 62 19.46 10.85 0.23
C GLY A 62 20.16 9.75 1.04
N ILE A 63 20.92 10.10 2.08
CA ILE A 63 21.61 9.16 2.98
C ILE A 63 20.60 8.63 3.99
N TRP A 64 20.56 7.31 4.20
CA TRP A 64 19.76 6.69 5.26
C TRP A 64 20.39 6.96 6.63
N MET A 65 19.62 7.63 7.47
CA MET A 65 19.97 8.00 8.84
C MET A 65 19.00 7.31 9.81
N TYR A 66 19.45 7.09 11.05
CA TYR A 66 18.54 6.79 12.14
C TYR A 66 17.59 7.97 12.35
N ALA A 67 16.29 7.71 12.49
CA ALA A 67 15.32 8.73 12.80
C ALA A 67 15.45 9.13 14.29
N GLU A 68 15.37 10.42 14.57
CA GLU A 68 15.48 10.95 15.94
C GLU A 68 14.18 11.58 16.45
N ASP A 69 13.26 11.93 15.56
CA ASP A 69 11.99 12.58 15.93
C ASP A 69 10.90 12.39 14.84
N ILE A 70 9.70 12.89 15.09
CA ILE A 70 8.52 12.77 14.24
C ILE A 70 7.98 14.17 13.90
N ALA A 71 7.84 14.46 12.60
CA ALA A 71 7.18 15.64 12.06
C ALA A 71 5.87 15.26 11.38
N GLY A 72 4.81 15.08 12.18
CA GLY A 72 3.51 14.65 11.66
C GLY A 72 3.61 13.30 10.96
N ARG A 73 3.28 13.25 9.66
CA ARG A 73 3.35 12.02 8.84
C ARG A 73 4.77 11.59 8.43
N PHE A 74 5.81 12.33 8.83
CA PHE A 74 7.19 12.08 8.44
C PHE A 74 8.08 11.82 9.66
N LEU A 75 9.12 11.03 9.47
CA LEU A 75 10.23 10.91 10.43
C LEU A 75 11.30 11.98 10.13
N ILE A 76 11.92 12.51 11.18
CA ILE A 76 13.03 13.46 11.08
C ILE A 76 14.35 12.66 11.13
N PRO A 77 15.23 12.80 10.11
CA PRO A 77 16.54 12.16 10.12
C PRO A 77 17.42 12.77 11.20
N GLY A 78 18.10 11.90 11.95
CA GLY A 78 19.14 12.27 12.87
C GLY A 78 20.50 12.51 12.20
N ASN A 79 21.54 12.50 13.03
CA ASN A 79 22.93 12.77 12.58
C ASN A 79 23.77 11.50 12.39
N ILE A 80 23.24 10.32 12.68
CA ILE A 80 23.97 9.06 12.60
C ILE A 80 23.47 8.22 11.41
N MET A 81 24.43 7.83 10.57
CA MET A 81 24.17 7.02 9.39
C MET A 81 23.86 5.57 9.79
N VAL A 82 22.86 4.97 9.13
CA VAL A 82 22.51 3.56 9.35
C VAL A 82 23.69 2.68 8.95
N GLY A 83 24.08 1.76 9.84
CA GLY A 83 25.30 0.95 9.74
C GLY A 83 26.41 1.39 10.68
N GLN A 84 26.31 2.59 11.24
CA GLN A 84 27.12 3.02 12.40
C GLN A 84 26.42 2.65 13.71
N GLN A 85 27.15 2.72 14.82
CA GLN A 85 26.57 2.45 16.14
C GLN A 85 25.53 3.53 16.50
N PRO A 86 24.25 3.19 16.68
CA PRO A 86 23.24 4.15 17.08
C PRO A 86 23.50 4.62 18.52
N PRO A 87 23.34 5.92 18.82
CA PRO A 87 23.42 6.45 20.17
C PRO A 87 22.32 5.90 21.07
N ALA A 88 22.61 5.80 22.38
CA ALA A 88 21.67 5.25 23.36
C ALA A 88 20.39 6.08 23.55
N TYR A 89 20.36 7.34 23.10
CA TYR A 89 19.21 8.23 23.24
C TYR A 89 18.17 8.07 22.12
N ILE A 90 18.51 7.41 21.01
CA ILE A 90 17.56 7.20 19.92
C ILE A 90 16.51 6.19 20.39
N GLU A 91 15.24 6.52 20.25
CA GLU A 91 14.14 5.61 20.54
C GLU A 91 13.90 4.64 19.38
N LYS A 92 13.61 3.39 19.72
CA LYS A 92 13.18 2.39 18.74
C LYS A 92 11.69 2.52 18.44
N HIS A 93 11.29 2.04 17.27
CA HIS A 93 9.89 1.97 16.85
C HIS A 93 9.19 3.34 16.78
N LEU A 94 9.95 4.39 16.40
CA LEU A 94 9.39 5.69 16.09
C LEU A 94 8.41 5.56 14.92
N LYS A 95 7.16 5.91 15.18
CA LYS A 95 6.06 5.78 14.22
C LYS A 95 5.53 7.16 13.83
N PRO A 96 5.54 7.53 12.54
CA PRO A 96 4.91 8.76 12.09
C PRO A 96 3.40 8.76 12.36
N ILE A 97 2.84 9.96 12.52
CA ILE A 97 1.43 10.19 12.80
C ILE A 97 0.66 10.16 11.47
N ALA A 98 -0.27 9.21 11.34
CA ALA A 98 -1.15 9.11 10.19
C ALA A 98 -1.95 10.40 9.97
N GLU A 99 -1.87 10.96 8.76
CA GLU A 99 -2.63 12.14 8.37
C GLU A 99 -3.84 11.72 7.54
N TYR A 100 -5.03 11.76 8.13
CA TYR A 100 -6.27 11.46 7.41
C TYR A 100 -6.66 12.62 6.50
N ARG A 101 -6.64 12.39 5.20
CA ARG A 101 -7.23 13.32 4.23
C ARG A 101 -8.72 12.99 4.08
N PRO A 102 -9.60 14.00 4.07
CA PRO A 102 -11.00 13.77 3.78
C PRO A 102 -11.11 13.09 2.41
N ILE A 103 -11.95 12.05 2.34
CA ILE A 103 -12.22 11.32 1.10
C ILE A 103 -12.67 12.34 0.06
N HIS A 104 -11.96 12.41 -1.07
CA HIS A 104 -12.44 13.20 -2.20
C HIS A 104 -13.65 12.47 -2.78
N GLU A 105 -14.85 12.99 -2.53
CA GLU A 105 -16.04 12.50 -3.20
C GLU A 105 -15.91 12.87 -4.68
N SER A 106 -15.90 11.85 -5.54
CA SER A 106 -16.01 12.06 -6.97
C SER A 106 -17.28 12.86 -7.25
N ASN A 107 -17.17 13.92 -8.03
CA ASN A 107 -18.34 14.63 -8.56
C ASN A 107 -19.08 13.81 -9.64
N VAL A 108 -18.58 12.62 -9.98
CA VAL A 108 -19.22 11.66 -10.89
C VAL A 108 -20.03 10.67 -10.07
N ASP A 109 -21.36 10.77 -10.16
CA ASP A 109 -22.26 9.74 -9.62
C ASP A 109 -22.48 8.63 -10.66
N LEU A 110 -21.76 7.52 -10.47
CA LEU A 110 -21.84 6.34 -11.33
C LEU A 110 -23.25 5.72 -11.32
N ASN A 111 -24.04 5.89 -10.25
CA ASN A 111 -25.40 5.33 -10.17
C ASN A 111 -26.39 6.06 -11.07
N TYR A 112 -26.19 7.36 -11.31
CA TYR A 112 -27.00 8.15 -12.25
C TYR A 112 -26.53 8.00 -13.70
N SER A 113 -25.33 7.45 -13.93
CA SER A 113 -24.71 7.31 -15.25
C SER A 113 -25.15 6.06 -16.03
N ARG A 114 -26.07 5.26 -15.48
CA ARG A 114 -26.54 3.95 -16.02
C ARG A 114 -27.16 3.97 -17.42
N THR A 115 -27.22 5.11 -18.09
CA THR A 115 -27.77 5.23 -19.46
C THR A 115 -26.81 5.89 -20.45
N ASP A 116 -25.62 6.34 -20.03
CA ASP A 116 -24.67 7.00 -20.92
C ASP A 116 -23.30 6.31 -20.89
N THR A 117 -22.58 6.37 -22.02
CA THR A 117 -21.23 5.83 -22.12
C THR A 117 -20.25 6.81 -21.50
N PHE A 118 -19.64 6.44 -20.37
CA PHE A 118 -18.60 7.27 -19.73
C PHE A 118 -17.20 6.68 -19.97
N LYS A 119 -16.20 7.55 -20.07
CA LYS A 119 -14.79 7.15 -20.23
C LYS A 119 -14.09 7.28 -18.88
N ILE A 120 -13.46 6.20 -18.44
CA ILE A 120 -12.64 6.17 -17.24
C ILE A 120 -11.17 6.18 -17.66
N ALA A 121 -10.39 7.08 -17.06
CA ALA A 121 -8.94 7.07 -17.23
C ALA A 121 -8.34 5.91 -16.43
N VAL A 122 -7.65 4.99 -17.11
CA VAL A 122 -6.88 3.92 -16.48
C VAL A 122 -5.40 4.21 -16.68
N ILE A 123 -4.65 4.34 -15.59
CA ILE A 123 -3.22 4.65 -15.62
C ILE A 123 -2.43 3.36 -15.44
N PHE A 124 -1.60 3.04 -16.44
CA PHE A 124 -0.65 1.93 -16.39
C PHE A 124 0.75 2.46 -16.16
N PHE A 125 1.49 1.84 -15.24
CA PHE A 125 2.90 2.11 -15.05
C PHE A 125 3.63 0.80 -14.72
N GLN A 126 4.91 0.76 -15.02
CA GLN A 126 5.82 -0.33 -14.65
C GLN A 126 7.05 0.28 -13.99
N PHE A 127 7.75 -0.52 -13.19
CA PHE A 127 9.02 -0.10 -12.60
C PHE A 127 10.18 -0.46 -13.54
N PRO A 128 11.29 0.30 -13.54
CA PRO A 128 12.45 0.01 -14.40
C PRO A 128 13.05 -1.39 -14.19
N ASP A 129 12.92 -1.92 -12.97
CA ASP A 129 13.41 -3.22 -12.51
C ASP A 129 12.36 -4.32 -12.56
N GLN A 130 11.09 -4.01 -12.87
CA GLN A 130 10.01 -4.99 -12.97
C GLN A 130 9.11 -4.71 -14.17
N SER A 131 9.32 -5.51 -15.22
CA SER A 131 8.52 -5.44 -16.45
C SER A 131 7.13 -6.05 -16.24
N ALA A 132 6.11 -5.45 -16.89
CA ALA A 132 4.78 -6.03 -16.94
C ALA A 132 4.80 -7.36 -17.71
N THR A 133 4.16 -8.39 -17.15
CA THR A 133 4.07 -9.73 -17.76
C THR A 133 2.72 -9.98 -18.43
N TYR A 134 1.77 -9.06 -18.30
CA TYR A 134 0.43 -9.15 -18.86
C TYR A 134 0.31 -8.27 -20.09
N PRO A 135 -0.26 -8.76 -21.21
CA PRO A 135 -0.52 -7.93 -22.36
C PRO A 135 -1.64 -6.94 -22.04
N LEU A 136 -1.56 -5.74 -22.62
CA LEU A 136 -2.59 -4.70 -22.46
C LEU A 136 -3.99 -5.16 -22.90
N SER A 137 -4.06 -6.11 -23.85
CA SER A 137 -5.33 -6.72 -24.28
C SER A 137 -6.06 -7.46 -23.16
N ASP A 138 -5.31 -8.12 -22.26
CA ASP A 138 -5.92 -8.85 -21.15
C ASP A 138 -6.48 -7.87 -20.13
N ILE A 139 -5.81 -6.73 -19.95
CA ILE A 139 -6.33 -5.66 -19.10
C ILE A 139 -7.56 -5.01 -19.75
N ASP A 140 -7.52 -4.72 -21.05
CA ASP A 140 -8.67 -4.19 -21.78
C ASP A 140 -9.88 -5.13 -21.67
N ALA A 141 -9.67 -6.45 -21.73
CA ALA A 141 -10.71 -7.44 -21.53
C ALA A 141 -11.35 -7.36 -20.13
N VAL A 142 -10.54 -7.22 -19.06
CA VAL A 142 -11.05 -7.03 -17.69
C VAL A 142 -11.96 -5.80 -17.59
N PHE A 143 -11.67 -4.74 -18.34
CA PHE A 143 -12.47 -3.51 -18.28
C PHE A 143 -13.68 -3.53 -19.23
N ASN A 144 -13.54 -4.08 -20.44
CA ASN A 144 -14.45 -3.80 -21.55
C ASN A 144 -15.10 -5.04 -22.19
N GLN A 145 -14.56 -6.25 -22.00
CA GLN A 145 -15.07 -7.45 -22.68
C GLN A 145 -16.42 -7.89 -22.09
N GLU A 146 -17.43 -8.02 -22.93
CA GLU A 146 -18.72 -8.62 -22.56
C GLU A 146 -18.56 -10.12 -22.28
N GLY A 147 -19.15 -10.59 -21.19
CA GLY A 147 -19.04 -11.98 -20.73
C GLY A 147 -17.63 -12.34 -20.27
N TYR A 148 -16.84 -11.37 -19.80
CA TYR A 148 -15.49 -11.66 -19.31
C TYR A 148 -15.54 -12.69 -18.16
N GLY A 149 -14.60 -13.63 -18.19
CA GLY A 149 -14.45 -14.65 -17.15
C GLY A 149 -13.00 -14.71 -16.69
N HIS A 150 -12.74 -14.31 -15.45
CA HIS A 150 -11.43 -14.46 -14.85
C HIS A 150 -11.01 -15.94 -14.86
N PRO A 151 -9.73 -16.28 -15.09
CA PRO A 151 -9.26 -17.66 -15.04
C PRO A 151 -9.67 -18.37 -13.75
N GLY A 152 -10.41 -19.47 -13.88
CA GLY A 152 -10.95 -20.23 -12.73
C GLY A 152 -12.26 -19.69 -12.14
N GLN A 153 -12.79 -18.58 -12.64
CA GLN A 153 -14.08 -17.99 -12.27
C GLN A 153 -14.85 -17.56 -13.53
N PRO A 154 -15.43 -18.52 -14.28
CA PRO A 154 -16.21 -18.20 -15.48
C PRO A 154 -17.42 -17.32 -15.11
N ASN A 155 -17.75 -16.36 -15.98
CA ASN A 155 -18.82 -15.37 -15.79
C ASN A 155 -18.60 -14.38 -14.63
N SER A 156 -17.35 -14.09 -14.28
CA SER A 156 -17.06 -13.04 -13.31
C SER A 156 -17.51 -11.65 -13.77
N GLY A 157 -17.70 -11.43 -15.08
CA GLY A 157 -18.04 -10.14 -15.67
C GLY A 157 -16.83 -9.21 -15.74
N SER A 158 -16.85 -8.28 -16.70
CA SER A 158 -15.89 -7.16 -16.78
C SER A 158 -16.35 -5.99 -15.93
N PHE A 159 -15.46 -5.03 -15.67
CA PHE A 159 -15.80 -3.78 -14.97
C PHE A 159 -17.06 -3.11 -15.57
N ARG A 160 -17.13 -3.05 -16.91
CA ARG A 160 -18.26 -2.50 -17.66
C ARG A 160 -19.59 -3.20 -17.39
N GLU A 161 -19.58 -4.50 -17.05
CA GLU A 161 -20.82 -5.23 -16.79
C GLU A 161 -21.35 -5.01 -15.37
N PHE A 162 -20.52 -4.50 -14.45
CA PHE A 162 -20.92 -4.16 -13.08
C PHE A 162 -21.43 -2.72 -12.92
N HIS A 163 -21.11 -1.81 -13.85
CA HIS A 163 -21.34 -0.38 -13.75
C HIS A 163 -22.09 0.18 -14.95
#